data_AF-A0A285SCX2-F1
#
_entry.id   AF-A0A285SCX2-F1
#
_cell.length_a   1.000
_cell.length_b   1.000
_cell.length_c   1.000
_cell.angle_alpha   90.00
_cell.angle_beta   90.00
_cell.angle_gamma   90.00
#
_symmetry.space_group_name_H-M   'P 1'
#
loop_
_entity.id
_entity.type
_entity.pdbx_description
1 polymer ?
#
loop_
_entity_poly.entity_id
_entity_poly.type
_entity_poly.pdbx_seq_one_letter_code
_entity_poly.pdbx_strand_id
1 'polypeptide(L)' 'MKSKFYKQVLRLLIEMKRKDMYKKAHTFGFTHPETVSCSQELDTLLNLYSHQVA' A
#
# COMPACT_ATOMS: atom_id res chain seq x y z
N MET A 1 -1.87 -22.32 -9.13
CA MET A 1 -3.06 -21.94 -8.30
C MET A 1 -2.74 -20.96 -7.18
N LYS A 2 -1.57 -21.00 -6.53
CA LYS A 2 -1.22 -20.08 -5.41
C LYS A 2 -0.96 -18.61 -5.80
N SER A 3 -0.47 -18.33 -7.03
CA SER A 3 -0.07 -16.96 -7.41
C SER A 3 -1.25 -16.00 -7.64
N LYS A 4 -2.36 -16.46 -8.22
CA LYS A 4 -3.52 -15.60 -8.54
C LYS A 4 -4.24 -15.11 -7.28
N PHE A 5 -4.41 -16.00 -6.29
CA PHE A 5 -5.01 -15.66 -5.00
C PHE A 5 -4.11 -14.70 -4.21
N TYR A 6 -2.81 -14.98 -4.14
CA TYR A 6 -1.83 -14.08 -3.52
C TYR A 6 -1.87 -12.67 -4.15
N LYS A 7 -1.94 -12.60 -5.49
CA LYS A 7 -2.03 -11.33 -6.22
C LYS A 7 -3.33 -10.56 -5.90
N GLN A 8 -4.45 -11.25 -5.72
CA GLN A 8 -5.71 -10.63 -5.32
C GLN A 8 -5.66 -10.10 -3.88
N VAL A 9 -5.10 -10.88 -2.95
CA VAL A 9 -4.87 -10.45 -1.57
C VAL A 9 -3.97 -9.21 -1.53
N LEU A 10 -2.88 -9.22 -2.28
CA LEU A 10 -1.95 -8.11 -2.32
C LEU A 10 -2.59 -6.84 -2.90
N ARG A 11 -3.42 -6.97 -3.93
CA ARG A 11 -4.20 -5.86 -4.47
C ARG A 11 -5.17 -5.27 -3.44
N LEU A 12 -5.84 -6.12 -2.65
CA LEU A 12 -6.71 -5.66 -1.57
C LEU A 12 -5.93 -4.90 -0.48
N LEU A 13 -4.76 -5.41 -0.09
CA LEU A 13 -3.90 -4.75 0.90
C LEU A 13 -3.42 -3.37 0.42
N ILE A 14 -3.02 -3.25 -0.86
CA ILE A 14 -2.63 -1.98 -1.48
C ILE A 14 -3.79 -0.97 -1.40
N GLU A 15 -5.00 -1.40 -1.77
CA GLU A 15 -6.18 -0.53 -1.75
C GLU A 15 -6.55 -0.08 -0.33
N MET A 16 -6.47 -0.98 0.64
CA MET A 16 -6.70 -0.65 2.05
C MET A 16 -5.65 0.34 2.57
N LYS A 17 -4.36 0.09 2.31
CA LYS A 17 -3.26 0.96 2.76
C LYS A 17 -3.31 2.33 2.09
N ARG A 18 -3.68 2.40 0.81
CA ARG A 18 -3.90 3.67 0.10
C ARG A 18 -4.99 4.53 0.76
N LYS A 19 -6.12 3.93 1.14
CA LYS A 19 -7.19 4.64 1.85
C LYS A 19 -6.74 5.13 3.22
N ASP A 20 -5.97 4.33 3.95
CA ASP A 20 -5.40 4.72 5.24
C ASP A 20 -4.43 5.91 5.10
N MET A 21 -3.52 5.86 4.11
CA MET A 21 -2.59 6.94 3.82
C MET A 21 -3.33 8.25 3.53
N TYR A 22 -4.38 8.22 2.72
CA TYR A 22 -5.19 9.42 2.44
C TYR A 22 -5.93 9.94 3.66
N LYS A 23 -6.45 9.04 4.53
CA LYS A 23 -7.02 9.44 5.82
C LYS A 23 -5.98 10.16 6.69
N LYS A 24 -4.79 9.58 6.82
CA LYS A 24 -3.69 10.19 7.58
C LYS A 24 -3.24 11.52 6.97
N ALA A 25 -3.16 11.62 5.65
CA ALA A 25 -2.86 12.87 4.96
C ALA A 25 -3.91 13.95 5.22
N HIS A 26 -5.19 13.59 5.24
CA HIS A 26 -6.26 14.53 5.56
C HIS A 26 -6.24 14.97 7.03
N THR A 27 -5.89 14.07 7.96
CA THR A 27 -5.86 14.39 9.40
C THR A 27 -4.60 15.15 9.80
N PHE A 28 -3.44 14.76 9.28
CA PHE A 28 -2.13 15.23 9.76
C PHE A 28 -1.33 16.02 8.71
N GLY A 29 -1.70 15.94 7.44
CA GLY A 29 -0.92 16.45 6.31
C GLY A 29 -0.04 15.39 5.64
N PHE A 30 0.38 15.66 4.41
CA PHE A 30 1.18 14.73 3.59
C PHE A 30 2.60 14.53 4.11
N THR A 31 3.19 15.55 4.73
CA THR A 31 4.57 15.51 5.26
C THR A 31 4.66 15.01 6.69
N HIS A 32 3.52 14.72 7.34
CA HIS A 32 3.51 14.23 8.70
C HIS A 32 4.18 12.84 8.77
N PRO A 33 5.00 12.54 9.80
CA PRO A 33 5.71 11.27 9.91
C PRO A 33 4.80 10.04 9.76
N GLU A 34 3.59 10.09 10.29
CA GLU A 34 2.62 8.99 10.12
C GLU A 34 2.16 8.79 8.67
N THR A 35 1.92 9.88 7.93
CA THR A 35 1.53 9.81 6.52
C THR A 35 2.69 9.32 5.67
N VAL A 36 3.91 9.78 5.97
CA VAL A 36 5.14 9.35 5.30
C VAL A 36 5.39 7.85 5.55
N SER A 37 5.33 7.40 6.80
CA SER A 37 5.45 5.97 7.13
C SER A 37 4.40 5.12 6.41
N CYS A 38 3.14 5.57 6.40
CA CYS A 38 2.08 4.87 5.68
C CYS A 38 2.34 4.81 4.16
N SER A 39 2.91 5.86 3.57
CA SER A 39 3.32 5.87 2.16
C SER A 39 4.45 4.88 1.86
N GLN A 40 5.41 4.70 2.77
CA GLN A 40 6.51 3.73 2.64
C GLN A 40 6.00 2.28 2.73
N GLU A 41 5.04 2.02 3.62
CA GLU A 41 4.37 0.71 3.70
C GLU A 41 3.57 0.41 2.42
N LEU A 42 2.88 1.41 1.87
CA LEU A 42 2.17 1.29 0.59
C LEU A 42 3.15 0.99 -0.54
N ASP A 43 4.28 1.69 -0.60
CA ASP A 43 5.33 1.45 -1.60
C ASP A 43 5.89 0.02 -1.51
N THR A 44 6.12 -0.49 -0.30
CA THR A 44 6.53 -1.89 -0.09
C THR A 44 5.52 -2.88 -0.68
N LEU A 45 4.21 -2.66 -0.47
CA LEU A 45 3.17 -3.50 -1.05
C LEU A 45 3.12 -3.41 -2.57
N LEU A 46 3.30 -2.21 -3.13
CA LEU A 46 3.37 -1.98 -4.58
C LEU A 46 4.59 -2.69 -5.18
N ASN A 47 5.74 -2.61 -4.53
CA ASN A 47 6.95 -3.30 -4.96
C ASN A 47 6.76 -4.82 -4.95
N LEU A 48 6.15 -5.40 -3.90
CA LEU A 48 5.84 -6.83 -3.88
C LEU A 48 4.90 -7.25 -5.02
N TYR A 49 3.97 -6.38 -5.39
CA TYR A 49 3.02 -6.65 -6.48
C TYR A 49 3.67 -6.55 -7.85
N SER A 50 4.55 -5.57 -8.04
CA SER A 50 5.28 -5.32 -9.28
C SER A 50 6.39 -6.33 -9.53
N HIS A 51 7.09 -6.81 -8.50
CA HIS A 51 8.13 -7.84 -8.64
C HIS A 51 7.56 -9.23 -8.99
N GLN A 52 6.23 -9.44 -8.92
CA GLN A 52 5.57 -10.60 -9.52
C GLN A 52 5.28 -10.44 -11.02
N VAL A 53 5.62 -9.31 -11.62
CA VAL A 53 5.43 -9.01 -13.06
C VAL A 53 6.73 -9.22 -13.86
N ALA A 54 7.83 -9.63 -13.20
CA ALA A 54 9.06 -10.06 -13.85
C ALA A 54 9.11 -11.57 -14.08
#